data_AF-A0A521FPN9-F1
#
_entry.id   AF-A0A521FPN9-F1
#
_cell.length_a   1.000
_cell.length_b   1.000
_cell.length_c   1.000
_cell.angle_alpha   90.00
_cell.angle_beta   90.00
_cell.angle_gamma   90.00
#
_symmetry.space_group_name_H-M   'P 1'
#
loop_
_entity.id
_entity.type
_entity.pdbx_description
1 polymer ?
#
loop_
_entity_poly.entity_id
_entity_poly.type
_entity_poly.pdbx_seq_one_letter_code
_entity_poly.pdbx_strand_id
1 'polypeptide(L)'
;MVADTLEPGATVNAVADRYGVQPNQLSAWRGLAKQGKLVLPALSTEKPVFAPLVVCDPPPAAPSCDRSPADKLIRIVIGEVTLELAADTPAVRLAEIVRALGAAGC
;
A
#
# COMPACT_ATOMS: atom_id res chain seq x y z
N MET A 1 -14.74 -25.81 -25.41
CA MET A 1 -13.80 -25.62 -26.54
C MET A 1 -12.90 -24.38 -26.37
N VAL A 2 -13.34 -23.14 -26.57
CA VAL A 2 -12.46 -21.96 -26.35
C VAL A 2 -12.26 -21.66 -24.86
N ALA A 3 -13.31 -21.80 -24.05
CA ALA A 3 -13.25 -21.62 -22.60
C ALA A 3 -12.24 -22.57 -21.94
N ASP A 4 -12.18 -23.83 -22.40
CA ASP A 4 -11.24 -24.86 -21.95
C ASP A 4 -9.77 -24.49 -22.19
N THR A 5 -9.48 -23.65 -23.20
CA THR A 5 -8.10 -23.15 -23.42
C THR A 5 -7.65 -22.13 -22.38
N LEU A 6 -8.54 -21.71 -21.49
CA LEU A 6 -8.27 -20.76 -20.40
C LEU A 6 -8.10 -21.46 -19.05
N GLU A 7 -8.29 -22.78 -18.98
CA GLU A 7 -8.00 -23.54 -17.76
C GLU A 7 -6.49 -23.56 -17.47
N PRO A 8 -6.08 -23.47 -16.19
CA PRO A 8 -4.67 -23.57 -15.82
C PRO A 8 -4.04 -24.85 -16.36
N GLY A 9 -2.93 -24.73 -17.09
CA GLY A 9 -2.21 -25.87 -17.67
C GLY A 9 -2.78 -26.40 -18.99
N ALA A 10 -3.89 -25.87 -19.50
CA ALA A 10 -4.41 -26.25 -20.81
C ALA A 10 -3.51 -25.74 -21.95
N THR A 11 -3.23 -26.60 -22.93
CA THR A 11 -2.54 -26.22 -24.17
C THR A 11 -3.51 -26.16 -25.34
N VAL A 12 -3.28 -25.25 -26.28
CA VAL A 12 -4.15 -25.08 -27.45
C VAL A 12 -4.20 -26.36 -28.28
N ASN A 13 -3.07 -27.08 -28.44
CA ASN A 13 -3.03 -28.33 -29.19
C ASN A 13 -3.83 -29.43 -28.50
N ALA A 14 -3.67 -29.65 -27.19
CA ALA A 14 -4.42 -30.68 -26.48
C ALA A 14 -5.95 -30.44 -26.55
N VAL A 15 -6.36 -29.17 -26.49
CA VAL A 15 -7.78 -28.79 -26.64
C VAL A 15 -8.22 -28.96 -28.10
N ALA A 16 -7.38 -28.61 -29.07
CA ALA A 16 -7.65 -28.79 -30.49
C ALA A 16 -7.91 -30.26 -30.84
N ASP A 17 -7.03 -31.15 -30.37
CA ASP A 17 -7.13 -32.59 -30.57
C ASP A 17 -8.39 -33.18 -29.93
N ARG A 18 -8.71 -32.75 -28.70
CA ARG A 18 -9.91 -33.20 -27.96
C ARG A 18 -11.22 -32.86 -28.68
N TYR A 19 -11.27 -31.72 -29.36
CA TYR A 19 -12.46 -31.23 -30.05
C TYR A 19 -12.42 -31.46 -31.57
N GLY A 20 -11.35 -32.07 -32.11
CA GLY A 20 -11.19 -32.33 -33.54
C GLY A 20 -11.12 -31.05 -34.39
N VAL A 21 -10.61 -29.95 -33.82
CA VAL A 21 -10.52 -28.65 -34.50
C VAL A 21 -9.06 -28.29 -34.77
N GLN A 22 -8.82 -27.40 -35.72
CA GLN A 22 -7.45 -26.95 -36.02
C GLN A 22 -6.96 -25.96 -34.93
N PRO A 23 -5.71 -26.08 -34.44
CA PRO A 23 -5.14 -25.17 -33.44
C PRO A 23 -5.20 -23.68 -33.84
N ASN A 24 -5.07 -23.40 -35.14
CA ASN A 24 -5.17 -22.04 -35.69
C ASN A 24 -6.58 -21.44 -35.53
N GLN A 25 -7.63 -22.26 -35.67
CA GLN A 25 -9.01 -21.80 -35.46
C GLN A 25 -9.27 -21.49 -33.99
N LEU A 26 -8.82 -22.37 -33.09
CA LEU A 26 -8.88 -22.11 -31.64
C LEU A 26 -8.16 -20.81 -31.26
N SER A 27 -6.99 -20.55 -31.86
CA SER A 27 -6.23 -19.32 -31.62
C SER A 27 -7.00 -18.08 -32.09
N ALA A 28 -7.61 -18.12 -33.28
CA ALA A 28 -8.45 -17.05 -33.80
C ALA A 28 -9.66 -16.77 -32.91
N TRP A 29 -10.39 -17.82 -32.49
CA TRP A 29 -11.54 -17.69 -31.61
C TRP A 29 -11.17 -17.17 -30.21
N ARG A 30 -10.01 -17.57 -29.68
CA ARG A 30 -9.48 -17.04 -28.42
C ARG A 30 -9.21 -15.54 -28.51
N GLY A 31 -8.75 -15.05 -29.66
CA GLY A 31 -8.65 -13.63 -29.96
C GLY A 31 -10.00 -12.92 -29.95
N LEU A 32 -11.01 -13.49 -30.61
CA LEU A 32 -12.37 -12.94 -30.62
C LEU A 32 -13.01 -12.90 -29.22
N ALA A 33 -12.76 -13.92 -28.40
CA ALA A 33 -13.21 -13.96 -27.01
C ALA A 33 -12.59 -12.84 -26.17
N LYS A 34 -11.27 -12.61 -26.31
CA LYS A 34 -10.59 -11.47 -25.64
C LYS A 34 -11.13 -10.11 -26.08
N GLN A 35 -11.56 -9.99 -27.33
CA GLN A 35 -12.19 -8.77 -27.86
C GLN A 35 -13.67 -8.64 -27.47
N GLY A 36 -14.24 -9.59 -26.71
CA GLY A 36 -15.66 -9.61 -26.34
C GLY A 36 -16.61 -9.90 -27.51
N LYS A 37 -16.09 -10.34 -28.67
CA LYS A 37 -16.87 -10.65 -29.87
C LYS A 37 -17.37 -12.10 -29.90
N LEU A 38 -16.86 -12.93 -28.98
CA LEU A 38 -17.30 -14.31 -28.78
C LEU A 38 -17.74 -14.45 -27.33
N VAL A 39 -19.02 -14.76 -27.12
CA VAL A 39 -19.56 -15.02 -25.79
C VAL A 39 -19.07 -16.40 -25.34
N LEU A 40 -18.31 -16.41 -24.25
CA LEU A 40 -17.90 -17.66 -23.60
C LEU A 40 -18.87 -17.97 -22.45
N PRO A 41 -19.16 -19.27 -22.19
CA PRO A 41 -19.79 -19.67 -20.95
C PRO A 41 -18.99 -19.10 -19.79
N ALA A 42 -19.67 -18.56 -18.78
CA ALA A 42 -19.00 -18.14 -17.56
C ALA A 42 -18.29 -19.37 -16.99
N LEU A 43 -16.96 -19.38 -17.07
CA LEU A 43 -16.17 -20.34 -16.32
C LEU A 43 -16.59 -20.16 -14.86
N SER A 44 -16.93 -21.25 -14.18
CA SER A 44 -17.19 -21.28 -12.74
C SER A 44 -15.92 -21.02 -11.95
N THR A 45 -15.14 -20.01 -12.35
CA THR A 45 -14.23 -19.30 -11.48
C THR A 45 -15.15 -18.53 -10.55
N GLU A 46 -15.16 -18.93 -9.27
CA GLU A 46 -15.53 -18.09 -8.13
C GLU A 46 -15.52 -16.62 -8.56
N LYS A 47 -16.71 -16.04 -8.76
CA LYS A 47 -16.84 -14.69 -9.32
C LYS A 47 -15.96 -13.81 -8.45
N PRO A 48 -14.91 -13.14 -8.96
CA PRO A 48 -14.03 -12.35 -8.10
C PRO A 48 -14.92 -11.39 -7.31
N VAL A 49 -14.96 -11.58 -5.99
CA VAL A 49 -15.75 -10.74 -5.11
C VAL A 49 -14.99 -9.43 -5.02
N PHE A 50 -15.36 -8.48 -5.87
CA PHE A 50 -14.87 -7.13 -5.76
C PHE A 50 -15.53 -6.50 -4.53
N ALA A 51 -14.71 -6.20 -3.52
CA ALA A 51 -15.17 -5.37 -2.42
C ALA A 51 -15.52 -3.97 -2.97
N PRO A 52 -16.68 -3.39 -2.61
CA PRO A 52 -17.02 -2.03 -3.00
C PRO A 52 -16.00 -1.05 -2.37
N LEU A 53 -15.44 -0.17 -3.19
CA LEU A 53 -14.61 0.93 -2.69
C LEU A 53 -15.53 1.93 -1.98
N VAL A 54 -15.44 1.99 -0.66
CA VAL A 54 -16.12 3.01 0.14
C VAL A 54 -15.18 4.20 0.27
N VAL A 55 -15.53 5.30 -0.39
CA VAL A 55 -14.85 6.59 -0.19
C VAL A 55 -15.47 7.23 1.04
N CYS A 56 -14.77 7.17 2.16
CA CYS A 56 -15.13 7.95 3.34
C CYS A 56 -14.67 9.38 3.14
N ASP A 57 -15.54 10.36 3.42
CA ASP A 57 -15.08 11.73 3.60
C ASP A 57 -14.03 11.76 4.70
N PRO A 58 -12.95 12.57 4.55
CA PRO A 58 -12.01 12.75 5.62
C PRO A 58 -12.78 13.23 6.86
N PRO A 59 -12.50 12.68 8.06
CA PRO A 59 -13.16 13.13 9.27
C PRO A 59 -13.03 14.65 9.37
N PRO A 60 -14.07 15.36 9.83
CA PRO A 60 -13.97 16.80 10.05
C PRO A 60 -12.71 17.02 10.87
N ALA A 61 -11.83 17.91 10.38
CA ALA A 61 -10.62 18.23 11.09
C ALA A 61 -11.00 18.47 12.55
N ALA A 62 -10.43 17.68 13.46
CA ALA A 62 -10.59 17.94 14.87
C ALA A 62 -10.35 19.44 15.09
N PRO A 63 -11.10 20.11 15.97
CA PRO A 63 -10.78 21.49 16.33
C PRO A 63 -9.29 21.45 16.62
N SER A 64 -8.49 22.16 15.81
CA SER A 64 -7.05 22.15 15.97
C SER A 64 -6.84 22.43 17.44
N CYS A 65 -6.35 21.45 18.19
CA CYS A 65 -5.85 21.72 19.52
C CYS A 65 -4.84 22.81 19.25
N ASP A 66 -5.22 24.04 19.59
CA ASP A 66 -4.32 25.17 19.60
C ASP A 66 -3.16 24.65 20.41
N ARG A 67 -2.04 24.40 19.72
CA ARG A 67 -1.00 23.48 20.19
C ARG A 67 -0.59 24.01 21.54
N SER A 68 -1.01 23.33 22.60
CA SER A 68 -0.75 23.78 23.95
C SER A 68 0.77 23.93 24.06
N PRO A 69 1.29 24.99 24.71
CA PRO A 69 2.73 25.25 24.77
C PRO A 69 3.55 24.09 25.34
N ALA A 70 2.88 23.11 25.98
CA ALA A 70 3.44 21.83 26.41
C ALA A 70 4.03 20.98 25.27
N ASP A 71 3.66 21.20 24.01
CA ASP A 71 4.09 20.39 22.86
C ASP A 71 5.35 20.94 22.17
N LYS A 72 6.00 21.93 22.79
CA LYS A 72 7.26 22.50 22.33
C LYS A 72 8.29 22.36 23.45
N LEU A 73 8.70 21.13 23.75
CA LEU A 73 9.83 20.86 24.63
C LEU A 73 11.05 20.45 23.80
N ILE A 74 12.21 20.98 24.14
CA ILE A 74 13.52 20.54 23.64
C ILE A 74 14.03 19.49 24.62
N ARG A 75 14.19 18.24 24.14
CA ARG A 75 14.78 17.16 24.92
C ARG A 75 16.24 16.95 24.54
N ILE A 76 17.14 17.02 25.52
CA ILE A 76 18.58 16.80 25.35
C ILE A 76 18.99 15.61 26.21
N VAL A 77 19.74 14.66 25.64
CA VAL A 77 20.23 13.47 26.34
C VAL A 77 21.75 13.45 26.30
N ILE A 78 22.39 13.37 27.47
CA ILE A 78 23.86 13.27 27.64
C ILE A 78 24.14 12.12 28.62
N GLY A 79 24.52 10.95 28.09
CA GLY A 79 24.65 9.74 28.89
C GLY A 79 23.32 9.38 29.57
N GLU A 80 23.34 9.26 30.89
CA GLU A 80 22.15 9.00 31.73
C GLU A 80 21.32 10.26 32.04
N VAL A 81 21.83 11.45 31.71
CA VAL A 81 21.14 12.72 32.01
C VAL A 81 20.17 13.06 30.89
N THR A 82 18.89 13.19 31.22
CA THR A 82 17.86 13.72 30.33
C THR A 82 17.40 15.09 30.81
N LEU A 83 17.45 16.07 29.91
CA LEU A 83 16.92 17.41 30.13
C LEU A 83 15.70 17.65 29.25
N GLU A 84 14.67 18.26 29.83
CA GLU A 84 13.51 18.76 29.11
C GLU A 84 13.41 20.26 29.35
N LEU A 85 13.48 21.04 28.27
CA LEU A 85 13.46 22.51 28.31
C LEU A 85 12.30 23.02 27.47
N ALA A 86 11.74 24.18 27.80
CA ALA A 86 10.78 24.84 26.94
C ALA A 86 11.42 25.25 25.59
N ALA A 87 10.69 25.17 24.49
CA ALA A 87 11.25 25.48 23.16
C ALA A 87 11.57 26.96 22.94
N ASP A 88 11.08 27.83 23.80
CA ASP A 88 11.45 29.25 23.84
C ASP A 88 12.73 29.50 24.67
N THR A 89 13.38 28.43 25.17
CA THR A 89 14.66 28.55 25.89
C THR A 89 15.70 29.22 24.98
N PRO A 90 16.30 30.35 25.40
CA PRO A 90 17.31 31.03 24.60
C PRO A 90 18.53 30.15 24.34
N ALA A 91 19.06 30.19 23.12
CA ALA A 91 20.22 29.39 22.71
C ALA A 91 21.46 29.60 23.61
N VAL A 92 21.64 30.82 24.13
CA VAL A 92 22.72 31.14 25.08
C VAL A 92 22.60 30.31 26.35
N ARG A 93 21.39 30.22 26.92
CA ARG A 93 21.13 29.46 28.15
C ARG A 93 21.30 27.95 27.92
N LEU A 94 20.87 27.45 26.77
CA LEU A 94 21.07 26.06 26.37
C LEU A 94 22.57 25.73 26.27
N ALA A 95 23.36 26.60 25.63
CA ALA A 95 24.81 26.42 25.51
C ALA A 95 25.54 26.44 26.86
N GLU A 96 25.11 27.29 27.79
CA GLU A 96 25.63 27.30 29.17
C GLU A 96 25.37 25.98 29.89
N ILE A 97 24.15 25.46 29.81
CA ILE A 97 23.76 24.20 30.45
C ILE A 97 24.55 23.03 29.87
N VAL A 98 24.65 22.93 28.54
CA VAL A 98 25.41 21.87 27.87
C VAL A 98 26.90 21.95 28.24
N ARG A 99 27.48 23.15 28.28
CA ARG A 99 28.88 23.35 28.70
C ARG A 99 29.11 22.94 30.15
N ALA A 100 28.19 23.29 31.06
CA ALA A 100 28.30 22.91 32.47
C ALA A 100 28.22 21.39 32.66
N LEU A 101 27.32 20.71 31.94
CA LEU A 101 27.24 19.24 31.96
C LEU A 101 28.52 18.57 31.43
N GLY A 102 29.12 19.14 30.37
CA GLY A 102 30.39 18.65 29.84
C GLY A 102 31.58 18.86 30.78
N ALA A 103 31.56 19.90 31.62
CA ALA A 103 32.61 20.18 32.60
C ALA A 103 32.54 19.31 33.87
N ALA A 104 31.35 18.81 34.22
CA ALA A 104 31.13 17.94 35.37
C ALA A 104 31.42 16.45 35.10
N GLY A 105 31.65 16.07 33.83
CA GLY A 105 31.92 14.70 33.39
C GLY A 105 33.39 14.28 33.37
N CYS A 106 34.26 14.99 34.11
CA CYS A 106 35.68 14.67 34.28
C CYS A 106 35.98 14.23 35.72
#